data_AF-A0AAU3HUB2-F1
#
_entry.id   AF-A0AAU3HUB2-F1
#
_cell.length_a   1.000
_cell.length_b   1.000
_cell.length_c   1.000
_cell.angle_alpha   90.00
_cell.angle_beta   90.00
_cell.angle_gamma   90.00
#
_symmetry.space_group_name_H-M   'P 1'
#
loop_
_entity.id
_entity.type
_entity.pdbx_description
1 polymer ?
#
loop_
_entity_poly.entity_id
_entity_poly.type
_entity_poly.pdbx_seq_one_letter_code
_entity_poly.pdbx_strand_id
1 'polypeptide(L)'
;MVLVMQADALFWDSLVFEGIEDVKVEAVAAASGTVEVVARGRAGGASCPDCGRFSSRVHDRYQRRLRDLPLADQGFVIRLVVRRFICGSACCPRRTFAEPFSRLAVPHSRFTTRLNRALERVGLALAGRAGARPVL
;
A
#
# COMPACT_ATOMS: atom_id res chain seq x y z
N MET A 1 -8.84 21.00 -13.65
CA MET A 1 -8.11 21.82 -12.67
C MET A 1 -7.39 20.86 -11.73
N VAL A 2 -6.07 20.69 -11.89
CA VAL A 2 -5.27 19.88 -10.98
C VAL A 2 -4.90 20.77 -9.80
N LEU A 3 -5.52 20.55 -8.65
CA LEU A 3 -5.07 21.20 -7.42
C LEU A 3 -3.88 20.40 -6.92
N VAL A 4 -2.67 20.88 -7.23
CA VAL A 4 -1.47 20.45 -6.53
C VAL A 4 -1.52 21.13 -5.17
N MET A 5 -2.18 20.49 -4.20
CA MET A 5 -2.10 20.95 -2.82
C MET A 5 -0.67 20.68 -2.35
N GLN A 6 0.14 21.73 -2.24
CA GLN A 6 1.34 21.75 -1.41
C GLN A 6 0.88 21.67 0.05
N ALA A 7 0.36 20.52 0.44
CA ALA A 7 -0.03 20.26 1.80
C ALA A 7 1.13 19.55 2.50
N ASP A 8 1.40 20.04 3.70
CA ASP A 8 2.55 19.67 4.52
C ASP A 8 2.69 18.14 4.56
N ALA A 9 3.86 17.62 4.17
CA ALA A 9 4.08 16.18 4.04
C ALA A 9 3.81 15.44 5.37
N LEU A 10 3.99 16.12 6.50
CA LEU A 10 3.72 15.62 7.84
C LEU A 10 2.22 15.40 8.10
N PHE A 11 1.34 16.25 7.57
CA PHE A 11 -0.11 16.08 7.70
C PHE A 11 -0.56 14.83 6.95
N TRP A 12 -0.08 14.61 5.72
CA TRP A 12 -0.44 13.44 4.93
C TRP A 12 0.21 12.15 5.42
N ASP A 13 1.45 12.19 5.92
CA ASP A 13 2.06 11.01 6.56
C ASP A 13 1.18 10.53 7.73
N SER A 14 0.71 11.46 8.57
CA SER A 14 -0.19 11.14 9.70
C SER A 14 -1.57 10.66 9.23
N LEU A 15 -2.23 11.41 8.33
CA LEU A 15 -3.60 11.10 7.90
C LEU A 15 -3.71 9.79 7.08
N VAL A 16 -2.74 9.54 6.20
CA VAL A 16 -2.81 8.45 5.22
C VAL A 16 -2.24 7.16 5.78
N PHE A 17 -1.12 7.28 6.48
CA PHE A 17 -0.30 6.17 6.94
C PHE A 17 -0.30 6.05 8.47
N GLU A 18 -1.35 6.49 9.16
CA GLU A 18 -1.52 6.24 10.60
C GLU A 18 -1.33 4.73 10.90
N GLY A 19 -0.32 4.40 11.71
CA GLY A 19 0.06 3.01 12.03
C GLY A 19 0.90 2.27 10.97
N ILE A 20 1.29 2.93 9.88
CA ILE A 20 2.15 2.39 8.79
C ILE A 20 3.45 3.23 8.71
N GLU A 21 4.42 2.89 9.55
CA GLU A 21 5.70 3.62 9.64
C GLU A 21 6.66 3.36 8.46
N ASP A 22 6.42 2.29 7.69
CA ASP A 22 7.34 1.82 6.65
C ASP A 22 7.32 2.67 5.37
N VAL A 23 6.39 3.63 5.29
CA VAL A 23 6.09 4.40 4.07
C VAL A 23 6.16 5.88 4.38
N LYS A 24 6.54 6.68 3.38
CA LYS A 24 6.44 8.15 3.45
C LYS A 24 5.85 8.72 2.17
N VAL A 25 5.13 9.82 2.32
CA VAL A 25 4.55 10.60 1.23
C VAL A 25 5.65 11.38 0.51
N GLU A 26 5.63 11.36 -0.82
CA GLU A 26 6.49 12.18 -1.68
C GLU A 26 5.72 13.32 -2.34
N ALA A 27 4.47 13.06 -2.72
CA ALA A 27 3.61 14.06 -3.36
C ALA A 27 2.15 13.68 -3.17
N VAL A 28 1.28 14.69 -3.21
CA VAL A 28 -0.17 14.53 -3.21
C VAL A 28 -0.77 15.38 -4.32
N ALA A 29 -1.69 14.80 -5.07
CA ALA A 29 -2.46 15.49 -6.09
C ALA A 29 -3.94 15.14 -5.97
N ALA A 30 -4.81 16.14 -6.09
CA ALA A 30 -6.25 15.93 -6.15
C ALA A 30 -6.75 16.29 -7.55
N ALA A 31 -7.43 15.35 -8.20
CA ALA A 31 -8.06 15.57 -9.49
C ALA A 31 -9.31 14.68 -9.64
N SER A 32 -10.37 15.24 -10.22
CA SER A 32 -11.58 14.49 -10.62
C SER A 32 -12.19 13.64 -9.49
N GLY A 33 -12.28 14.19 -8.27
CA GLY A 33 -12.83 13.50 -7.11
C GLY A 33 -11.96 12.36 -6.58
N THR A 34 -10.68 12.31 -6.95
CA THR A 34 -9.72 11.34 -6.41
C THR A 34 -8.47 12.06 -5.90
N VAL A 35 -8.08 11.71 -4.68
CA VAL A 35 -6.78 12.05 -4.11
C VAL A 35 -5.80 10.94 -4.46
N GLU A 36 -4.74 11.28 -5.18
CA GLU A 36 -3.62 10.39 -5.46
C GLU A 36 -2.40 10.80 -4.63
N VAL A 37 -1.88 9.85 -3.85
CA VAL A 37 -0.68 10.01 -3.04
C VAL A 37 0.45 9.18 -3.65
N VAL A 38 1.56 9.83 -3.96
CA VAL A 38 2.81 9.16 -4.32
C VAL A 38 3.57 8.85 -3.05
N ALA A 39 3.94 7.60 -2.86
CA ALA A 39 4.59 7.15 -1.64
C ALA A 39 5.76 6.20 -1.93
N ARG A 40 6.76 6.19 -1.05
CA ARG A 40 7.89 5.25 -1.11
C ARG A 40 8.23 4.67 0.25
N GLY A 41 9.01 3.60 0.27
CA GLY A 41 9.55 3.06 1.51
C GLY A 41 10.46 4.04 2.26
N ARG A 42 10.32 4.07 3.58
CA ARG A 42 11.13 4.91 4.49
C ARG A 42 12.49 4.29 4.78
N ALA A 43 12.57 2.96 4.87
CA ALA A 43 13.79 2.24 5.23
C ALA A 43 14.90 2.39 4.17
N GLY A 44 16.17 2.25 4.59
CA GLY A 44 17.32 2.29 3.67
C GLY A 44 17.47 1.02 2.80
N GLY A 45 16.78 -0.06 3.15
CA GLY A 45 16.86 -1.37 2.52
C GLY A 45 15.87 -2.34 3.17
N ALA A 46 15.96 -3.61 2.82
CA ALA A 46 15.12 -4.65 3.42
C ALA A 46 15.87 -5.99 3.55
N SER A 47 15.36 -6.87 4.40
CA SER A 47 15.87 -8.23 4.55
C SER A 47 15.28 -9.15 3.49
N CYS A 48 16.14 -9.99 2.90
CA CYS A 48 15.71 -11.01 1.95
C CYS A 48 14.73 -11.99 2.63
N PRO A 49 13.55 -12.27 2.04
CA PRO A 49 12.56 -13.14 2.69
C PRO A 49 13.03 -14.58 2.91
N ASP A 50 13.95 -15.06 2.07
CA ASP A 50 14.35 -16.47 2.07
C ASP A 50 15.54 -16.75 3.01
N CYS A 51 16.44 -15.78 3.17
CA CYS A 51 17.67 -15.97 3.95
C CYS A 51 17.91 -14.92 5.03
N GLY A 52 17.01 -13.95 5.19
CA GLY A 52 17.11 -12.87 6.18
C GLY A 52 18.20 -11.83 5.91
N ARG A 53 19.11 -12.03 4.94
CA ARG A 53 20.20 -11.08 4.68
C ARG A 53 19.65 -9.71 4.24
N PHE A 54 20.02 -8.68 4.99
CA PHE A 54 19.74 -7.29 4.65
C PHE A 54 20.44 -6.88 3.35
N SER A 55 19.73 -6.10 2.52
CA SER A 55 20.30 -5.46 1.33
C SER A 55 19.70 -4.08 1.11
N SER A 56 20.56 -3.14 0.75
CA SER A 56 20.22 -1.81 0.23
C SER A 56 20.51 -1.68 -1.28
N ARG A 57 21.06 -2.73 -1.91
CA ARG A 57 21.42 -2.72 -3.34
C ARG A 57 20.17 -2.86 -4.19
N VAL A 58 19.78 -1.78 -4.86
CA VAL A 58 18.59 -1.74 -5.72
C VAL A 58 18.93 -2.32 -7.11
N HIS A 59 18.13 -3.29 -7.56
CA HIS A 59 18.12 -3.83 -8.92
C HIS A 59 17.28 -2.93 -9.83
N ASP A 60 16.02 -2.71 -9.46
CA ASP A 60 15.05 -1.91 -10.20
C ASP A 60 14.03 -1.27 -9.26
N ARG A 61 13.14 -0.46 -9.84
CA ARG A 61 11.98 0.11 -9.16
C ARG A 61 10.77 -0.06 -10.05
N TYR A 62 9.60 -0.31 -9.45
CA TYR A 62 8.32 -0.33 -10.15
C TYR A 62 7.24 0.36 -9.32
N GLN A 63 6.15 0.75 -9.96
CA GLN A 63 5.02 1.40 -9.28
C GLN A 63 3.86 0.43 -9.11
N ARG A 64 3.25 0.45 -7.92
CA ARG A 64 1.96 -0.18 -7.64
C ARG A 64 0.91 0.89 -7.45
N ARG A 65 -0.28 0.68 -8.02
CA ARG A 65 -1.45 1.51 -7.77
C ARG A 65 -2.38 0.76 -6.83
N LEU A 66 -2.54 1.26 -5.61
CA LEU A 66 -3.40 0.70 -4.57
C LEU A 66 -4.60 1.61 -4.37
N ARG A 67 -5.82 1.08 -4.42
CA ARG A 67 -6.98 1.83 -3.92
C ARG A 67 -7.06 1.67 -2.41
N ASP A 68 -7.55 2.72 -1.77
CA ASP A 68 -7.72 2.76 -0.33
C ASP A 68 -9.13 3.19 0.06
N LEU A 69 -9.39 3.26 1.36
CA LEU A 69 -10.60 3.86 1.90
C LEU A 69 -10.74 5.31 1.40
N PRO A 70 -11.94 5.74 0.99
CA PRO A 70 -12.17 7.10 0.51
C PRO A 70 -11.91 8.12 1.62
N LEU A 71 -11.49 9.31 1.20
CA LEU A 71 -11.37 10.47 2.08
C LEU A 71 -12.57 11.37 1.84
N ALA A 72 -13.52 11.34 2.78
CA ALA A 72 -14.86 11.94 2.60
C ALA A 72 -15.53 11.41 1.32
N ASP A 73 -15.89 12.30 0.40
CA ASP A 73 -16.52 12.01 -0.89
C ASP A 73 -15.50 11.69 -2.00
N GLN A 74 -14.20 11.75 -1.70
CA GLN A 74 -13.14 11.55 -2.68
C GLN A 74 -12.59 10.13 -2.63
N GLY A 75 -12.43 9.53 -3.80
CA GLY A 75 -11.66 8.29 -3.96
C GLY A 75 -10.21 8.51 -3.51
N PHE A 76 -9.56 7.46 -3.01
CA PHE A 76 -8.19 7.55 -2.53
C PHE A 76 -7.31 6.49 -3.18
N VAL A 77 -6.19 6.91 -3.75
CA VAL A 77 -5.24 6.05 -4.45
C VAL A 77 -3.84 6.31 -3.95
N ILE A 78 -3.11 5.23 -3.65
CA ILE A 78 -1.69 5.26 -3.32
C ILE A 78 -0.91 4.72 -4.52
N ARG A 79 -0.07 5.57 -5.11
CA ARG A 79 0.96 5.20 -6.08
C ARG A 79 2.25 4.90 -5.33
N LEU A 80 2.44 3.64 -4.99
CA LEU A 80 3.59 3.16 -4.21
C LEU A 80 4.76 2.84 -5.13
N VAL A 81 5.89 3.51 -4.94
CA VAL A 81 7.17 3.17 -5.56
C VAL A 81 7.81 2.04 -4.75
N VAL A 82 7.93 0.87 -5.36
CA VAL A 82 8.52 -0.33 -4.76
C VAL A 82 9.91 -0.54 -5.33
N ARG A 83 10.91 -0.70 -4.46
CA ARG A 83 12.26 -1.11 -4.86
C ARG A 83 12.34 -2.63 -4.95
N ARG A 84 13.06 -3.15 -5.93
CA ARG A 84 13.54 -4.53 -5.94
C ARG A 84 15.01 -4.53 -5.56
N PHE A 85 15.38 -5.27 -4.52
CA PHE A 85 16.74 -5.38 -4.03
C PHE A 85 17.43 -6.63 -4.59
N ILE A 86 18.77 -6.60 -4.64
CA ILE A 86 19.63 -7.74 -4.96
C ILE A 86 20.03 -8.41 -3.64
N CYS A 87 19.81 -9.72 -3.50
CA CYS A 87 20.31 -10.49 -2.36
C CYS A 87 21.81 -10.78 -2.55
N GLY A 88 22.63 -10.34 -1.60
CA GLY A 88 24.08 -10.57 -1.63
C GLY A 88 24.54 -11.93 -1.08
N SER A 89 23.62 -12.83 -0.69
CA SER A 89 23.99 -14.15 -0.17
C SER A 89 24.28 -15.12 -1.32
N ALA A 90 25.49 -15.68 -1.34
CA ALA A 90 25.91 -16.63 -2.39
C ALA A 90 25.04 -17.90 -2.40
N CYS A 91 24.72 -18.42 -1.22
CA CYS A 91 23.94 -19.65 -1.02
C CYS A 91 22.42 -19.44 -1.08
N CYS A 92 21.93 -18.20 -1.25
CA CYS A 92 20.50 -17.95 -1.33
C CYS A 92 20.01 -18.16 -2.77
N PRO A 93 18.97 -19.00 -3.01
CA PRO A 93 18.40 -19.19 -4.34
C PRO A 93 17.75 -17.91 -4.87
N ARG A 94 17.25 -17.04 -3.97
CA ARG A 94 16.65 -15.77 -4.33
C ARG A 94 17.72 -14.72 -4.64
N ARG A 95 17.84 -14.36 -5.92
CA ARG A 95 18.77 -13.31 -6.39
C ARG A 95 18.23 -11.91 -6.21
N THR A 96 16.92 -11.71 -6.36
CA THR A 96 16.27 -10.41 -6.14
C THR A 96 14.98 -10.55 -5.34
N PHE A 97 14.60 -9.51 -4.62
CA PHE A 97 13.36 -9.50 -3.82
C PHE A 97 12.75 -8.10 -3.78
N ALA A 98 11.42 -8.03 -3.78
CA ALA A 98 10.72 -6.76 -3.63
C ALA A 98 10.80 -6.27 -2.18
N GLU A 99 10.88 -4.96 -2.02
CA GLU A 99 10.71 -4.28 -0.74
C GLU A 99 9.34 -4.65 -0.13
N PRO A 100 9.31 -5.11 1.13
CA PRO A 100 8.08 -5.54 1.76
C PRO A 100 7.26 -4.35 2.28
N PHE A 101 5.95 -4.41 2.10
CA PHE A 101 4.98 -3.44 2.61
C PHE A 101 3.77 -4.15 3.24
N SER A 102 4.02 -5.17 4.07
CA SER A 102 2.99 -6.09 4.57
C SER A 102 1.89 -5.41 5.39
N ARG A 103 2.22 -4.33 6.11
CA ARG A 103 1.22 -3.52 6.83
C ARG A 103 0.29 -2.75 5.89
N LEU A 104 0.80 -2.30 4.75
CA LEU A 104 0.05 -1.50 3.78
C LEU A 104 -0.80 -2.37 2.84
N ALA A 105 -0.19 -3.39 2.22
CA ALA A 105 -0.87 -4.25 1.27
C ALA A 105 -0.14 -5.59 1.13
N VAL A 106 -0.92 -6.66 1.02
CA VAL A 106 -0.39 -7.97 0.64
C VAL A 106 0.23 -7.93 -0.78
N PRO A 107 1.18 -8.85 -1.09
CA PRO A 107 1.75 -8.95 -2.44
C PRO A 107 0.66 -9.05 -3.51
N HIS A 108 0.89 -8.39 -4.66
CA HIS A 108 -0.01 -8.36 -5.82
C HIS A 108 -1.41 -7.74 -5.62
N SER A 109 -1.84 -7.46 -4.38
CA SER A 109 -3.11 -6.77 -4.14
C SER A 109 -3.14 -5.39 -4.80
N ARG A 110 -4.32 -5.03 -5.33
CA ARG A 110 -4.66 -3.69 -5.83
C ARG A 110 -5.37 -2.84 -4.78
N PHE A 111 -5.60 -3.38 -3.59
CA PHE A 111 -6.22 -2.74 -2.45
C PHE A 111 -5.29 -2.74 -1.24
N THR A 112 -5.39 -1.69 -0.42
CA THR A 112 -4.76 -1.70 0.90
C THR A 112 -5.38 -2.79 1.77
N THR A 113 -4.61 -3.26 2.76
CA THR A 113 -5.10 -4.25 3.74
C THR A 113 -6.34 -3.75 4.47
N ARG A 114 -6.39 -2.44 4.80
CA ARG A 114 -7.56 -1.83 5.46
C ARG A 114 -8.80 -1.79 4.56
N LEU A 115 -8.65 -1.49 3.26
CA LEU A 115 -9.76 -1.54 2.32
C LEU A 115 -10.28 -2.96 2.13
N ASN A 116 -9.38 -3.95 1.96
CA ASN A 116 -9.78 -5.36 1.87
C ASN A 116 -10.63 -5.79 3.07
N ARG A 117 -10.19 -5.48 4.30
CA ARG A 117 -10.95 -5.78 5.53
C ARG A 117 -12.31 -5.08 5.57
N ALA A 118 -12.43 -3.86 5.04
CA ALA A 118 -13.72 -3.17 4.96
C ALA A 118 -14.66 -3.86 3.97
N LEU A 119 -14.16 -4.23 2.80
CA LEU A 119 -14.93 -4.96 1.78
C LEU A 119 -15.37 -6.35 2.29
N GLU A 120 -14.49 -7.07 2.98
CA GLU A 120 -14.82 -8.34 3.63
C GLU A 120 -15.97 -8.21 4.64
N ARG A 121 -15.93 -7.20 5.51
CA ARG A 121 -17.01 -6.93 6.48
C ARG A 121 -18.34 -6.65 5.79
N VAL A 122 -18.34 -5.84 4.74
CA VAL A 122 -19.55 -5.55 3.94
C VAL A 122 -20.06 -6.82 3.27
N GLY A 123 -19.18 -7.59 2.63
CA GLY A 123 -19.53 -8.86 1.97
C GLY A 123 -20.16 -9.85 2.94
N LEU A 124 -19.58 -10.03 4.13
CA LEU A 124 -20.12 -10.89 5.18
C LEU A 124 -21.49 -10.41 5.67
N ALA A 125 -21.66 -9.11 5.91
CA ALA A 125 -22.93 -8.54 6.35
C ALA A 125 -24.05 -8.70 5.32
N LEU A 126 -23.73 -8.61 4.02
CA LEU A 126 -24.68 -8.81 2.93
C LEU A 126 -25.00 -10.29 2.70
N ALA A 127 -23.98 -11.17 2.76
CA ALA A 127 -24.16 -12.61 2.61
C ALA A 127 -25.05 -13.21 3.71
N GLY A 128 -24.95 -12.71 4.94
CA GLY A 128 -25.82 -13.11 6.05
C GLY A 128 -27.32 -12.85 5.81
N ARG A 129 -27.68 -11.93 4.92
CA ARG A 129 -29.08 -11.64 4.56
C ARG A 129 -29.65 -12.55 3.48
N ALA A 130 -28.80 -13.13 2.63
CA ALA A 130 -29.23 -14.06 1.58
C ALA A 130 -29.55 -15.47 2.13
N GLY A 131 -28.99 -15.83 3.29
CA GLY A 131 -29.22 -17.12 3.96
C GLY A 131 -30.32 -17.10 5.05
N ALA A 132 -30.95 -15.95 5.31
CA ALA A 132 -32.07 -15.89 6.24
C ALA A 132 -33.26 -16.64 5.63
N ARG A 133 -33.53 -17.87 6.10
CA ARG A 133 -34.78 -18.57 5.77
C ARG A 133 -35.94 -17.65 6.16
N PRO A 134 -36.81 -17.24 5.23
CA PRO A 134 -38.06 -16.60 5.60
C PRO A 134 -38.81 -17.61 6.46
N VAL A 135 -39.09 -17.24 7.70
CA VAL A 135 -40.09 -17.95 8.49
C VAL A 135 -41.42 -17.45 7.94
N LEU A 136 -42.00 -18.21 7.01
CA LEU A 136 -43.41 -18.14 6.63
C LEU A 136 -44.19 -19.08 7.55
#